data_AF-A0A819MVP2-F1
#
_entry.id   AF-A0A819MVP2-F1
#
_cell.length_a   1.000
_cell.length_b   1.000
_cell.length_c   1.000
_cell.angle_alpha   90.00
_cell.angle_beta   90.00
_cell.angle_gamma   90.00
#
_symmetry.space_group_name_H-M   'P 1'
#
loop_
_entity.id
_entity.type
_entity.pdbx_description
1 polymer ?
#
loop_
_entity_poly.entity_id
_entity_poly.type
_entity_poly.pdbx_seq_one_letter_code
_entity_poly.pdbx_strand_id
1 'polypeptide(L)'
;MFGGACLKVIKTRNGEFPLGTLVLAFSGWQTHYLSKDGKDLRPIPFDLDTLSPSVSLGVLGMPGLTAYFGLRLLEAKAGEVCVVNGAAGAVGSFLGQLAKLKGLIVIGFAGSDEKCHWLTKDLKFDYAFNYKKISLDDALKQAAPKGVDVFFDNVGGQFFHEMITKHMAHFGRIVICGAISTYNDAEKPKFPQTHIEILMNELTIRGLVVMSYEKEFDTALNEIAPLVKKGDLKFKETLYEGFEKMPEAFVGLFKGENIGKAIVKASNYP
;
A
#
# COMPACT_ATOMS: atom_id res chain seq x y z
N MET A 1 0.43 -10.98 18.33
CA MET A 1 0.46 -9.95 17.26
C MET A 1 -0.29 -10.52 16.06
N PHE A 2 -1.31 -9.81 15.57
CA PHE A 2 -2.08 -10.24 14.39
C PHE A 2 -1.29 -9.88 13.12
N GLY A 3 -1.19 -10.81 12.18
CA GLY A 3 -0.49 -10.62 10.92
C GLY A 3 -1.01 -11.60 9.88
N GLY A 4 -1.10 -11.15 8.63
CA GLY A 4 -1.42 -12.02 7.51
C GLY A 4 -0.24 -12.93 7.17
N ALA A 5 -0.51 -14.21 6.93
CA ALA A 5 0.48 -15.21 6.56
C ALA A 5 0.03 -15.97 5.32
N CYS A 6 0.99 -16.33 4.47
CA CYS A 6 0.82 -17.32 3.43
C CYS A 6 1.31 -18.66 4.01
N LEU A 7 0.42 -19.65 4.03
CA LEU A 7 0.60 -20.92 4.71
C LEU A 7 0.37 -22.07 3.72
N LYS A 8 1.02 -23.19 3.97
CA LYS A 8 0.82 -24.43 3.21
C LYS A 8 0.07 -25.45 4.05
N VAL A 9 -0.96 -26.05 3.49
CA VAL A 9 -1.72 -27.12 4.16
C VAL A 9 -0.86 -28.37 4.27
N ILE A 10 -0.42 -28.71 5.47
CA ILE A 10 0.39 -29.93 5.74
C ILE A 10 -0.43 -31.09 6.31
N LYS A 11 -1.64 -30.80 6.81
CA LYS A 11 -2.59 -31.79 7.33
C LYS A 11 -4.00 -31.22 7.21
N THR A 12 -4.94 -32.03 6.74
CA THR A 12 -6.34 -31.60 6.57
C THR A 12 -7.32 -32.71 6.93
N ARG A 13 -8.49 -32.31 7.43
CA ARG A 13 -9.72 -33.13 7.48
C ARG A 13 -10.86 -32.49 6.68
N ASN A 14 -10.61 -31.34 6.04
CA ASN A 14 -11.54 -30.64 5.17
C ASN A 14 -11.10 -30.85 3.71
N GLY A 15 -11.96 -31.51 2.91
CA GLY A 15 -11.70 -31.81 1.51
C GLY A 15 -11.56 -30.58 0.60
N GLU A 16 -12.06 -29.42 1.03
CA GLU A 16 -11.92 -28.15 0.31
C GLU A 16 -10.48 -27.62 0.30
N PHE A 17 -9.64 -28.10 1.24
CA PHE A 17 -8.24 -27.70 1.37
C PHE A 17 -7.32 -28.93 1.31
N PRO A 18 -7.04 -29.49 0.11
CA PRO A 18 -6.12 -30.61 -0.06
C PRO A 18 -4.71 -30.32 0.47
N LEU A 19 -3.96 -31.39 0.79
CA LEU A 19 -2.55 -31.28 1.16
C LEU A 19 -1.75 -30.52 0.10
N GLY A 20 -0.91 -29.59 0.55
CA GLY A 20 -0.08 -28.76 -0.31
C GLY A 20 -0.74 -27.44 -0.76
N THR A 21 -2.04 -27.26 -0.54
CA THR A 21 -2.74 -26.02 -0.89
C THR A 21 -2.12 -24.82 -0.18
N LEU A 22 -1.91 -23.73 -0.92
CA LEU A 22 -1.48 -22.45 -0.36
C LEU A 22 -2.70 -21.62 0.03
N VAL A 23 -2.68 -21.09 1.25
CA VAL A 23 -3.77 -20.30 1.83
C VAL A 23 -3.24 -19.04 2.50
N LEU A 24 -4.05 -18.00 2.48
CA LEU A 24 -3.88 -16.80 3.29
C LEU A 24 -4.71 -16.92 4.57
N ALA A 25 -4.13 -16.52 5.69
CA ALA A 25 -4.85 -16.46 6.97
C ALA A 25 -4.31 -15.34 7.86
N PHE A 26 -5.16 -14.82 8.75
CA PHE A 26 -4.73 -14.00 9.88
C PHE A 26 -4.33 -14.88 11.06
N SER A 27 -3.32 -15.73 10.85
CA SER A 27 -2.86 -16.68 11.86
C SER A 27 -2.11 -16.01 13.01
N GLY A 28 -1.61 -14.79 12.83
CA GLY A 28 -0.59 -14.23 13.73
C GLY A 28 0.76 -14.93 13.58
N TRP A 29 1.74 -14.52 14.39
CA TRP A 29 3.12 -15.01 14.29
C TRP A 29 3.29 -16.36 14.98
N GLN A 30 3.25 -17.42 14.17
CA GLN A 30 3.47 -18.80 14.60
C GLN A 30 3.99 -19.65 13.43
N THR A 31 4.65 -20.76 13.73
CA THR A 31 5.18 -21.68 12.71
C THR A 31 4.12 -22.63 12.17
N HIS A 32 3.06 -22.87 12.94
CA HIS A 32 1.95 -23.76 12.59
C HIS A 32 0.65 -23.10 13.02
N TYR A 33 -0.39 -23.23 12.20
CA TYR A 33 -1.72 -22.71 12.50
C TYR A 33 -2.76 -23.81 12.34
N LEU A 34 -3.67 -23.90 13.31
CA LEU A 34 -4.80 -24.82 13.25
C LEU A 34 -6.08 -24.01 13.00
N SER A 35 -6.56 -24.06 11.75
CA SER A 35 -7.91 -23.61 11.41
C SER A 35 -8.94 -24.64 11.91
N LYS A 36 -10.05 -24.15 12.49
CA LYS A 36 -11.09 -25.02 13.07
C LYS A 36 -11.99 -25.63 11.99
N ASP A 37 -12.46 -24.81 11.06
CA ASP A 37 -13.44 -25.20 10.04
C ASP A 37 -13.06 -24.72 8.62
N GLY A 38 -11.90 -24.08 8.44
CA GLY A 38 -11.42 -23.59 7.15
C GLY A 38 -11.96 -22.22 6.75
N LYS A 39 -12.93 -21.63 7.47
CA LYS A 39 -13.57 -20.36 7.05
C LYS A 39 -12.67 -19.14 7.20
N ASP A 40 -11.64 -19.25 8.01
CA ASP A 40 -10.57 -18.28 8.23
C ASP A 40 -9.42 -18.40 7.20
N LEU A 41 -9.49 -19.41 6.32
CA LEU A 41 -8.51 -19.65 5.27
C LEU A 41 -9.05 -19.14 3.94
N ARG A 42 -8.21 -18.40 3.21
CA ARG A 42 -8.50 -17.98 1.84
C ARG A 42 -7.51 -18.63 0.88
N PRO A 43 -7.94 -19.51 -0.04
CA PRO A 43 -7.08 -19.99 -1.12
C PRO A 43 -6.55 -18.82 -1.96
N ILE A 44 -5.34 -18.95 -2.51
CA ILE A 44 -4.83 -17.98 -3.48
C ILE A 44 -5.68 -18.12 -4.76
N PRO A 45 -6.43 -17.08 -5.19
CA PRO A 45 -7.44 -17.20 -6.25
C PRO A 45 -6.87 -17.10 -7.67
N PHE A 46 -5.54 -17.02 -7.80
CA PHE A 46 -4.82 -16.89 -9.06
C PHE A 46 -3.67 -17.90 -9.11
N ASP A 47 -3.31 -18.32 -10.31
CA ASP A 47 -2.10 -19.11 -10.52
C ASP A 47 -0.87 -18.24 -10.22
N LEU A 48 0.10 -18.77 -9.47
CA LEU A 48 1.35 -18.09 -9.19
C LEU A 48 2.31 -18.14 -10.38
N ASP A 49 2.18 -19.13 -11.27
CA ASP A 49 3.16 -19.39 -12.33
C ASP A 49 4.58 -19.47 -11.73
N THR A 50 5.50 -18.58 -12.15
CA THR A 50 6.86 -18.51 -11.57
C THR A 50 6.99 -17.55 -10.39
N LEU A 51 5.91 -16.90 -9.94
CA LEU A 51 5.94 -15.93 -8.84
C LEU A 51 6.06 -16.64 -7.49
N SER A 52 6.84 -16.04 -6.58
CA SER A 52 6.90 -16.47 -5.17
C SER A 52 5.52 -16.34 -4.51
N PRO A 53 5.08 -17.28 -3.66
CA PRO A 53 3.86 -17.14 -2.86
C PRO A 53 3.79 -15.85 -2.03
N SER A 54 4.94 -15.24 -1.68
CA SER A 54 5.02 -13.98 -0.93
C SER A 54 4.23 -12.84 -1.58
N VAL A 55 4.05 -12.83 -2.91
CA VAL A 55 3.29 -11.79 -3.61
C VAL A 55 1.84 -11.71 -3.12
N SER A 56 1.29 -12.81 -2.62
CA SER A 56 -0.06 -12.88 -2.01
C SER A 56 -0.19 -12.11 -0.68
N LEU A 57 0.94 -11.73 -0.07
CA LEU A 57 1.01 -10.84 1.11
C LEU A 57 1.30 -9.38 0.75
N GLY A 58 1.52 -9.09 -0.54
CA GLY A 58 1.95 -7.81 -1.06
C GLY A 58 1.10 -7.37 -2.24
N VAL A 59 1.72 -7.34 -3.43
CA VAL A 59 1.15 -6.78 -4.66
C VAL A 59 -0.08 -7.54 -5.17
N LEU A 60 -0.17 -8.85 -4.93
CA LEU A 60 -1.35 -9.67 -5.22
C LEU A 60 -2.08 -10.07 -3.93
N GLY A 61 -2.02 -9.20 -2.93
CA GLY A 61 -2.64 -9.38 -1.63
C GLY A 61 -3.40 -8.15 -1.16
N MET A 62 -3.65 -8.10 0.15
CA MET A 62 -4.32 -6.97 0.80
C MET A 62 -3.68 -5.60 0.44
N PRO A 63 -2.35 -5.41 0.41
CA PRO A 63 -1.76 -4.14 -0.01
C PRO A 63 -2.07 -3.75 -1.47
N GLY A 64 -1.98 -4.70 -2.40
CA GLY A 64 -2.31 -4.47 -3.80
C GLY A 64 -3.79 -4.11 -4.00
N LEU A 65 -4.67 -4.85 -3.34
CA LEU A 65 -6.12 -4.57 -3.31
C LEU A 65 -6.42 -3.19 -2.72
N THR A 66 -5.70 -2.78 -1.68
CA THR A 66 -5.86 -1.46 -1.06
C THR A 66 -5.52 -0.35 -2.04
N ALA A 67 -4.44 -0.50 -2.80
CA ALA A 67 -4.08 0.43 -3.85
C ALA A 67 -5.07 0.43 -5.03
N TYR A 68 -5.57 -0.74 -5.45
CA TYR A 68 -6.59 -0.86 -6.49
C TYR A 68 -7.88 -0.12 -6.11
N PHE A 69 -8.48 -0.45 -4.96
CA PHE A 69 -9.71 0.20 -4.50
C PHE A 69 -9.48 1.65 -4.10
N GLY A 70 -8.29 1.98 -3.59
CA GLY A 70 -7.87 3.35 -3.33
C GLY A 70 -7.93 4.23 -4.57
N LEU A 71 -7.33 3.78 -5.67
CA LEU A 71 -7.37 4.52 -6.94
C LEU A 71 -8.79 4.61 -7.50
N ARG A 72 -9.61 3.55 -7.34
CA ARG A 72 -11.02 3.57 -7.73
C ARG A 72 -11.78 4.67 -7.00
N LEU A 73 -11.56 4.80 -5.68
CA LEU A 73 -12.22 5.81 -4.84
C LEU A 73 -11.77 7.24 -5.11
N LEU A 74 -10.56 7.45 -5.62
CA LEU A 74 -10.12 8.77 -6.04
C LEU A 74 -10.87 9.28 -7.27
N GLU A 75 -11.53 8.40 -8.03
CA GLU A 75 -12.26 8.73 -9.26
C GLU A 75 -11.41 9.61 -10.22
N ALA A 76 -10.10 9.37 -10.21
CA ALA A 76 -9.14 10.21 -10.91
C ALA A 76 -9.28 10.09 -12.43
N LYS A 77 -8.97 11.16 -13.14
CA LYS A 77 -9.03 11.25 -14.61
C LYS A 77 -7.62 11.38 -15.19
N ALA A 78 -7.45 10.95 -16.43
CA ALA A 78 -6.18 11.12 -17.13
C ALA A 78 -5.79 12.61 -17.19
N GLY A 79 -4.50 12.89 -17.00
CA GLY A 79 -3.96 14.26 -16.93
C GLY A 79 -4.03 14.92 -15.55
N GLU A 80 -4.78 14.36 -14.59
CA GLU A 80 -4.83 14.87 -13.22
C GLU A 80 -3.52 14.58 -12.45
N VAL A 81 -3.21 15.46 -11.50
CA VAL A 81 -2.07 15.34 -10.59
C VAL A 81 -2.44 14.48 -9.39
N CYS A 82 -1.71 13.38 -9.22
CA CYS A 82 -1.84 12.44 -8.13
C CYS A 82 -0.64 12.52 -7.20
N VAL A 83 -0.86 12.87 -5.93
CA VAL A 83 0.16 12.73 -4.89
C VAL A 83 -0.05 11.45 -4.10
N VAL A 84 1.05 10.76 -3.82
CA VAL A 84 1.10 9.57 -2.95
C VAL A 84 2.19 9.79 -1.91
N ASN A 85 1.85 9.77 -0.62
CA ASN A 85 2.86 9.71 0.44
C ASN A 85 3.06 8.26 0.91
N GLY A 86 4.19 7.98 1.56
CA GLY A 86 4.60 6.59 1.78
C GLY A 86 4.76 5.83 0.46
N ALA A 87 5.12 6.53 -0.62
CA ALA A 87 5.03 6.04 -1.99
C ALA A 87 5.92 4.82 -2.25
N ALA A 88 7.04 4.68 -1.53
CA ALA A 88 7.93 3.52 -1.67
C ALA A 88 7.52 2.31 -0.80
N GLY A 89 6.36 2.36 -0.15
CA GLY A 89 5.80 1.23 0.61
C GLY A 89 4.97 0.28 -0.26
N ALA A 90 4.46 -0.80 0.34
CA ALA A 90 3.69 -1.84 -0.35
C ALA A 90 2.45 -1.32 -1.09
N VAL A 91 1.67 -0.44 -0.45
CA VAL A 91 0.46 0.15 -1.05
C VAL A 91 0.82 1.27 -2.03
N GLY A 92 1.58 2.27 -1.55
CA GLY A 92 1.88 3.48 -2.34
C GLY A 92 2.59 3.20 -3.66
N SER A 93 3.50 2.23 -3.70
CA SER A 93 4.27 1.91 -4.91
C SER A 93 3.39 1.28 -5.99
N PHE A 94 2.38 0.51 -5.58
CA PHE A 94 1.43 -0.09 -6.49
C PHE A 94 0.38 0.93 -6.95
N LEU A 95 -0.15 1.74 -6.04
CA LEU A 95 -1.14 2.77 -6.38
C LEU A 95 -0.59 3.75 -7.41
N GLY A 96 0.66 4.20 -7.25
CA GLY A 96 1.25 5.12 -8.21
C GLY A 96 1.44 4.50 -9.59
N GLN A 97 1.76 3.21 -9.69
CA GLN A 97 1.83 2.53 -11.00
C GLN A 97 0.45 2.40 -11.65
N LEU A 98 -0.58 2.03 -10.87
CA LEU A 98 -1.96 2.01 -11.37
C LEU A 98 -2.41 3.42 -11.83
N ALA A 99 -2.03 4.46 -11.10
CA ALA A 99 -2.27 5.84 -11.47
C ALA A 99 -1.53 6.22 -12.77
N LYS A 100 -0.27 5.79 -12.95
CA LYS A 100 0.46 5.97 -14.22
C LYS A 100 -0.23 5.27 -15.39
N LEU A 101 -0.70 4.03 -15.21
CA LEU A 101 -1.46 3.32 -16.23
C LEU A 101 -2.78 4.02 -16.60
N LYS A 102 -3.38 4.73 -15.64
CA LYS A 102 -4.58 5.57 -15.85
C LYS A 102 -4.27 6.95 -16.47
N GLY A 103 -3.00 7.24 -16.75
CA GLY A 103 -2.57 8.47 -17.42
C GLY A 103 -2.45 9.68 -16.50
N LEU A 104 -2.26 9.48 -15.19
CA LEU A 104 -2.08 10.57 -14.23
C LEU A 104 -0.62 11.04 -14.20
N ILE A 105 -0.42 12.26 -13.72
CA ILE A 105 0.89 12.80 -13.32
C ILE A 105 1.09 12.40 -11.86
N VAL A 106 2.02 11.51 -11.56
CA VAL A 106 2.18 10.89 -10.25
C VAL A 106 3.42 11.42 -9.54
N ILE A 107 3.20 11.96 -8.35
CA ILE A 107 4.22 12.55 -7.48
C ILE A 107 4.29 11.71 -6.19
N GLY A 108 5.45 11.11 -5.93
CA GLY A 108 5.68 10.26 -4.77
C GLY A 108 6.49 10.94 -3.67
N PHE A 109 6.12 10.75 -2.41
CA PHE A 109 6.94 11.14 -1.26
C PHE A 109 7.45 9.92 -0.51
N ALA A 110 8.77 9.87 -0.28
CA ALA A 110 9.44 8.77 0.43
C ALA A 110 10.57 9.27 1.34
N GLY A 111 11.06 8.41 2.23
CA GLY A 111 11.98 8.80 3.32
C GLY A 111 13.48 8.67 3.03
N SER A 112 13.87 8.39 1.78
CA SER A 112 15.27 8.31 1.34
C SER A 112 15.40 8.56 -0.17
N ASP A 113 16.59 8.95 -0.63
CA ASP A 113 16.86 9.18 -2.06
C ASP A 113 16.82 7.88 -2.85
N GLU A 114 17.27 6.76 -2.26
CA GLU A 114 17.18 5.43 -2.86
C GLU A 114 15.73 5.05 -3.18
N LYS A 115 14.82 5.33 -2.24
CA LYS A 115 13.38 5.13 -2.44
C LYS A 115 12.86 6.01 -3.57
N CYS A 116 13.26 7.28 -3.62
CA CYS A 116 12.85 8.21 -4.68
C CYS A 116 13.39 7.79 -6.07
N HIS A 117 14.62 7.28 -6.11
CA HIS A 117 15.23 6.74 -7.32
C HIS A 117 14.44 5.54 -7.82
N TRP A 118 14.09 4.60 -6.95
CA TRP A 118 13.27 3.45 -7.30
C TRP A 118 11.90 3.86 -7.86
N LEU A 119 11.22 4.81 -7.22
CA LEU A 119 9.92 5.33 -7.69
C LEU A 119 9.98 5.90 -9.11
N THR A 120 11.00 6.72 -9.40
CA THR A 120 11.10 7.40 -10.70
C THR A 120 11.70 6.52 -11.79
N LYS A 121 12.78 5.79 -11.51
CA LYS A 121 13.50 5.01 -12.52
C LYS A 121 12.82 3.69 -12.84
N ASP A 122 12.38 2.96 -11.82
CA ASP A 122 11.80 1.63 -12.00
C ASP A 122 10.30 1.68 -12.19
N LEU A 123 9.58 2.45 -11.35
CA LEU A 123 8.12 2.49 -11.31
C LEU A 123 7.49 3.64 -12.13
N LYS A 124 8.32 4.49 -12.73
CA LYS A 124 7.91 5.55 -13.69
C LYS A 124 7.00 6.63 -13.09
N PHE A 125 7.13 6.90 -11.79
CA PHE A 125 6.58 8.12 -11.21
C PHE A 125 7.21 9.34 -11.91
N ASP A 126 6.43 10.38 -12.16
CA ASP A 126 6.91 11.60 -12.84
C ASP A 126 7.87 12.37 -11.93
N TYR A 127 7.55 12.41 -10.63
CA TYR A 127 8.39 13.02 -9.62
C TYR A 127 8.43 12.15 -8.35
N ALA A 128 9.57 12.17 -7.66
CA ALA A 128 9.66 11.64 -6.31
C ALA A 128 10.54 12.52 -5.43
N PHE A 129 10.06 12.84 -4.24
CA PHE A 129 10.72 13.74 -3.31
C PHE A 129 11.03 13.05 -1.98
N ASN A 130 12.25 13.26 -1.52
CA ASN A 130 12.66 12.84 -0.18
C ASN A 130 12.16 13.87 0.84
N TYR A 131 11.07 13.58 1.53
CA TYR A 131 10.43 14.53 2.46
C TYR A 131 11.33 14.93 3.63
N LYS A 132 12.45 14.22 3.86
CA LYS A 132 13.44 14.58 4.88
C LYS A 132 14.43 15.67 4.40
N LYS A 133 14.43 16.01 3.11
CA LYS A 133 15.40 16.92 2.48
C LYS A 133 14.76 18.13 1.81
N ILE A 134 13.47 18.05 1.48
CA ILE A 134 12.72 19.13 0.82
C ILE A 134 11.36 19.27 1.50
N SER A 135 10.90 20.52 1.63
CA SER A 135 9.56 20.82 2.15
C SER A 135 8.48 20.39 1.16
N LEU A 136 7.26 20.16 1.65
CA LEU A 136 6.12 19.87 0.79
C LEU A 136 5.84 21.03 -0.17
N ASP A 137 5.87 22.27 0.36
CA ASP A 137 5.66 23.50 -0.41
C ASP A 137 6.63 23.61 -1.60
N ASP A 138 7.93 23.39 -1.40
CA ASP A 138 8.93 23.54 -2.47
C ASP A 138 8.85 22.40 -3.49
N ALA A 139 8.60 21.17 -3.04
CA ALA A 139 8.40 20.03 -3.91
C ALA A 139 7.18 20.22 -4.85
N LEU A 140 6.05 20.71 -4.31
CA LEU A 140 4.83 20.87 -5.09
C LEU A 140 4.82 22.15 -5.93
N LYS A 141 5.53 23.20 -5.55
CA LYS A 141 5.79 24.34 -6.47
C LYS A 141 6.48 23.88 -7.75
N GLN A 142 7.41 22.92 -7.64
CA GLN A 142 8.09 22.36 -8.81
C GLN A 142 7.21 21.42 -9.61
N ALA A 143 6.55 20.46 -8.96
CA ALA A 143 5.91 19.33 -9.63
C ALA A 143 4.40 19.51 -9.89
N ALA A 144 3.73 20.36 -9.12
CA ALA A 144 2.29 20.57 -9.16
C ALA A 144 1.91 22.05 -8.93
N PRO A 145 2.44 23.01 -9.71
CA PRO A 145 2.21 24.45 -9.46
C PRO A 145 0.75 24.90 -9.57
N LYS A 146 -0.12 24.05 -10.15
CA LYS A 146 -1.57 24.29 -10.29
C LYS A 146 -2.42 23.61 -9.21
N GLY A 147 -1.77 22.94 -8.25
CA GLY A 147 -2.44 22.16 -7.20
C GLY A 147 -2.49 20.66 -7.49
N VAL A 148 -3.01 19.91 -6.52
CA VAL A 148 -3.12 18.46 -6.50
C VAL A 148 -4.58 18.06 -6.64
N ASP A 149 -4.92 17.32 -7.70
CA ASP A 149 -6.31 16.91 -7.96
C ASP A 149 -6.72 15.73 -7.07
N VAL A 150 -5.81 14.78 -6.87
CA VAL A 150 -6.07 13.57 -6.09
C VAL A 150 -4.91 13.23 -5.17
N PHE A 151 -5.20 12.91 -3.91
CA PHE A 151 -4.20 12.57 -2.91
C PHE A 151 -4.53 11.25 -2.22
N PHE A 152 -3.57 10.32 -2.26
CA PHE A 152 -3.66 9.06 -1.52
C PHE A 152 -2.76 9.10 -0.28
N ASP A 153 -3.39 9.10 0.88
CA ASP A 153 -2.72 9.30 2.16
C ASP A 153 -2.52 7.98 2.93
N ASN A 154 -1.25 7.59 3.06
CA ASN A 154 -0.79 6.48 3.90
C ASN A 154 -0.20 6.95 5.24
N VAL A 155 0.10 8.25 5.37
CA VAL A 155 0.97 8.77 6.43
C VAL A 155 0.21 9.57 7.47
N GLY A 156 -0.74 10.41 7.06
CA GLY A 156 -1.47 11.30 7.96
C GLY A 156 -0.60 12.43 8.52
N GLY A 157 -0.97 12.90 9.71
CA GLY A 157 -0.21 13.87 10.49
C GLY A 157 0.02 15.21 9.78
N GLN A 158 1.21 15.80 9.99
CA GLN A 158 1.58 17.10 9.43
C GLN A 158 1.52 17.11 7.90
N PHE A 159 1.91 16.01 7.25
CA PHE A 159 1.87 15.92 5.78
C PHE A 159 0.44 16.08 5.26
N PHE A 160 -0.52 15.34 5.85
CA PHE A 160 -1.93 15.48 5.50
C PHE A 160 -2.42 16.90 5.75
N HIS A 161 -2.09 17.48 6.91
CA HIS A 161 -2.52 18.82 7.26
C HIS A 161 -2.02 19.88 6.27
N GLU A 162 -0.74 19.87 5.91
CA GLU A 162 -0.17 20.79 4.93
C GLU A 162 -0.76 20.59 3.53
N MET A 163 -0.98 19.33 3.12
CA MET A 163 -1.61 19.03 1.83
C MET A 163 -3.00 19.67 1.72
N ILE A 164 -3.87 19.43 2.71
CA ILE A 164 -5.25 19.93 2.71
C ILE A 164 -5.30 21.46 2.79
N THR A 165 -4.38 22.07 3.53
CA THR A 165 -4.44 23.52 3.78
C THR A 165 -3.85 24.36 2.67
N LYS A 166 -2.95 23.80 1.83
CA LYS A 166 -2.18 24.62 0.88
C LYS A 166 -2.14 24.12 -0.56
N HIS A 167 -2.36 22.82 -0.79
CA HIS A 167 -1.90 22.20 -2.03
C HIS A 167 -2.96 21.49 -2.84
N MET A 168 -4.10 21.15 -2.24
CA MET A 168 -5.22 20.57 -3.00
C MET A 168 -5.77 21.58 -4.00
N ALA A 169 -6.08 21.08 -5.21
CA ALA A 169 -6.85 21.83 -6.19
C ALA A 169 -8.33 21.89 -5.77
N HIS A 170 -9.07 22.83 -6.35
CA HIS A 170 -10.52 22.89 -6.22
C HIS A 170 -11.16 21.60 -6.77
N PHE A 171 -12.16 21.06 -6.08
CA PHE A 171 -12.73 19.72 -6.27
C PHE A 171 -11.74 18.56 -6.04
N GLY A 172 -10.68 18.81 -5.28
CA GLY A 172 -9.69 17.80 -4.92
C GLY A 172 -10.30 16.61 -4.17
N ARG A 173 -9.81 15.40 -4.46
CA ARG A 173 -10.27 14.16 -3.81
C ARG A 173 -9.15 13.50 -3.02
N ILE A 174 -9.42 13.19 -1.76
CA ILE A 174 -8.48 12.54 -0.86
C ILE A 174 -9.02 11.19 -0.40
N VAL A 175 -8.18 10.17 -0.52
CA VAL A 175 -8.42 8.86 0.11
C VAL A 175 -7.43 8.66 1.24
N ILE A 176 -7.97 8.50 2.45
CA ILE A 176 -7.19 8.18 3.65
C ILE A 176 -7.13 6.66 3.79
N CYS A 177 -5.95 6.11 3.55
CA CYS A 177 -5.64 4.70 3.70
C CYS A 177 -5.04 4.37 5.07
N GLY A 178 -4.23 5.28 5.62
CA GLY A 178 -3.50 5.06 6.86
C GLY A 178 -2.96 6.34 7.46
N ALA A 179 -2.44 6.25 8.68
CA ALA A 179 -1.89 7.36 9.43
C ALA A 179 -0.60 6.92 10.15
N ILE A 180 0.33 6.29 9.42
CA ILE A 180 1.50 5.63 10.05
C ILE A 180 2.37 6.58 10.86
N SER A 181 2.37 7.89 10.57
CA SER A 181 3.16 8.85 11.35
C SER A 181 2.65 9.02 12.78
N THR A 182 1.40 8.67 13.06
CA THR A 182 0.77 8.91 14.37
C THR A 182 0.47 7.62 15.14
N TYR A 183 0.83 6.44 14.62
CA TYR A 183 0.50 5.15 15.25
C TYR A 183 1.20 4.94 16.60
N ASN A 184 2.38 5.53 16.79
CA ASN A 184 3.19 5.38 18.01
C ASN A 184 3.17 6.64 18.89
N ASP A 185 2.37 7.65 18.55
CA ASP A 185 2.28 8.87 19.34
C ASP A 185 1.52 8.59 20.64
N ALA A 186 2.12 8.97 21.77
CA ALA A 186 1.48 8.82 23.08
C ALA A 186 0.23 9.72 23.22
N GLU A 187 0.24 10.86 22.52
CA GLU A 187 -0.85 11.83 22.49
C GLU A 187 -1.30 12.09 21.06
N LYS A 188 -2.58 12.39 20.87
CA LYS A 188 -3.08 12.77 19.54
C LYS A 188 -2.48 14.13 19.14
N PRO A 189 -1.84 14.24 17.97
CA PRO A 189 -1.29 15.51 17.51
C PRO A 189 -2.43 16.53 17.31
N LYS A 190 -2.14 17.79 17.67
CA LYS A 190 -3.07 18.91 17.49
C LYS A 190 -2.68 19.68 16.24
N PHE A 191 -3.62 19.77 15.30
CA PHE A 191 -3.47 20.59 14.09
C PHE A 191 -4.51 21.70 14.09
N PRO A 192 -4.22 22.86 13.46
CA PRO A 192 -5.21 23.86 13.13
C PRO A 192 -6.42 23.26 12.38
N GLN A 193 -7.58 23.89 12.53
CA GLN A 193 -8.82 23.40 11.91
C GLN A 193 -8.79 23.60 10.40
N THR A 194 -9.05 22.55 9.62
CA THR A 194 -8.97 22.56 8.14
C THR A 194 -10.32 22.76 7.42
N HIS A 195 -11.37 23.06 8.19
CA HIS A 195 -12.75 23.15 7.69
C HIS A 195 -12.95 24.21 6.60
N ILE A 196 -12.32 25.38 6.73
CA ILE A 196 -12.45 26.47 5.76
C ILE A 196 -11.81 26.04 4.44
N GLU A 197 -10.64 25.40 4.48
CA GLU A 197 -9.93 24.96 3.28
C GLU A 197 -10.67 23.83 2.56
N ILE A 198 -11.27 22.90 3.31
CA ILE A 198 -12.15 21.85 2.77
C ILE A 198 -13.38 22.48 2.11
N LEU A 199 -14.02 23.44 2.79
CA LEU A 199 -15.22 24.12 2.30
C LEU A 199 -14.92 24.93 1.04
N MET A 200 -13.89 25.78 1.07
CA MET A 200 -13.57 26.70 -0.02
C MET A 200 -13.02 26.00 -1.26
N ASN A 201 -12.35 24.85 -1.10
CA ASN A 201 -11.88 24.04 -2.23
C ASN A 201 -12.85 22.93 -2.62
N GLU A 202 -14.01 22.81 -1.96
CA GLU A 202 -14.99 21.75 -2.21
C GLU A 202 -14.39 20.34 -2.22
N LEU A 203 -13.53 20.06 -1.22
CA LEU A 203 -12.78 18.82 -1.16
C LEU A 203 -13.67 17.64 -0.77
N THR A 204 -13.42 16.48 -1.39
CA THR A 204 -13.95 15.21 -0.93
C THR A 204 -12.88 14.44 -0.16
N ILE A 205 -13.20 14.01 1.06
CA ILE A 205 -12.29 13.21 1.89
C ILE A 205 -12.98 11.90 2.27
N ARG A 206 -12.36 10.77 1.94
CA ARG A 206 -12.92 9.44 2.18
C ARG A 206 -11.91 8.49 2.82
N GLY A 207 -12.31 7.84 3.91
CA GLY A 207 -11.55 6.73 4.49
C GLY A 207 -11.68 5.44 3.67
N LEU A 208 -10.60 4.66 3.61
CA LEU A 208 -10.56 3.34 2.99
C LEU A 208 -10.24 2.26 4.02
N VAL A 209 -11.18 1.33 4.19
CA VAL A 209 -10.93 0.02 4.82
C VAL A 209 -11.12 -1.03 3.74
N VAL A 210 -10.03 -1.65 3.30
CA VAL A 210 -10.06 -2.57 2.14
C VAL A 210 -11.00 -3.76 2.35
N MET A 211 -11.18 -4.22 3.59
CA MET A 211 -12.08 -5.33 3.93
C MET A 211 -13.55 -5.04 3.58
N SER A 212 -13.96 -3.77 3.46
CA SER A 212 -15.31 -3.42 2.98
C SER A 212 -15.57 -3.85 1.53
N TYR A 213 -14.53 -4.22 0.77
CA TYR A 213 -14.60 -4.64 -0.63
C TYR A 213 -14.31 -6.14 -0.82
N GLU A 214 -14.33 -6.95 0.24
CA GLU A 214 -13.94 -8.36 0.21
C GLU A 214 -14.63 -9.17 -0.91
N LYS A 215 -15.91 -8.89 -1.18
CA LYS A 215 -16.70 -9.54 -2.24
C LYS A 215 -16.15 -9.32 -3.66
N GLU A 216 -15.34 -8.28 -3.84
CA GLU A 216 -14.77 -7.89 -5.14
C GLU A 216 -13.29 -8.28 -5.26
N PHE A 217 -12.69 -8.87 -4.22
CA PHE A 217 -11.25 -9.15 -4.19
C PHE A 217 -10.81 -10.10 -5.30
N ASP A 218 -11.55 -11.18 -5.56
CA ASP A 218 -11.14 -12.14 -6.59
C ASP A 218 -11.18 -11.52 -7.98
N THR A 219 -12.20 -10.70 -8.27
CA THR A 219 -12.29 -9.92 -9.51
C THR A 219 -11.09 -8.99 -9.64
N ALA A 220 -10.81 -8.18 -8.62
CA ALA A 220 -9.68 -7.25 -8.64
C ALA A 220 -8.33 -7.97 -8.77
N LEU A 221 -8.13 -9.09 -8.06
CA LEU A 221 -6.91 -9.91 -8.15
C LEU A 221 -6.71 -10.49 -9.55
N ASN A 222 -7.78 -10.96 -10.19
CA ASN A 222 -7.73 -11.48 -11.55
C ASN A 222 -7.41 -10.40 -12.60
N GLU A 223 -7.78 -9.15 -12.35
CA GLU A 223 -7.40 -8.02 -13.22
C GLU A 223 -5.92 -7.64 -13.05
N ILE A 224 -5.39 -7.63 -11.82
CA ILE A 224 -4.02 -7.18 -11.55
C ILE A 224 -2.95 -8.26 -11.72
N ALA A 225 -3.27 -9.53 -11.48
CA ALA A 225 -2.30 -10.63 -11.55
C ALA A 225 -1.60 -10.73 -12.92
N PRO A 226 -2.29 -10.60 -14.06
CA PRO A 226 -1.63 -10.60 -15.37
C PRO A 226 -0.62 -9.46 -15.54
N LEU A 227 -0.91 -8.27 -15.00
CA LEU A 227 -0.02 -7.11 -15.10
C LEU A 227 1.27 -7.31 -14.28
N VAL A 228 1.16 -7.93 -13.10
CA VAL A 228 2.33 -8.30 -12.29
C VAL A 228 3.16 -9.37 -12.99
N LYS A 229 2.53 -10.42 -13.54
CA LYS A 229 3.22 -11.50 -14.26
C LYS A 229 3.96 -11.02 -15.50
N LYS A 230 3.37 -10.09 -16.25
CA LYS A 230 4.01 -9.48 -17.43
C LYS A 230 5.13 -8.49 -17.10
N GLY A 231 5.23 -8.07 -15.83
CA GLY A 231 6.18 -7.04 -15.39
C GLY A 231 5.73 -5.61 -15.69
N ASP A 232 4.48 -5.42 -16.13
CA ASP A 232 3.86 -4.10 -16.30
C ASP A 232 3.67 -3.40 -14.94
N LEU A 233 3.40 -4.20 -13.89
CA LEU A 233 3.41 -3.75 -12.50
C LEU A 233 4.55 -4.41 -11.75
N LYS A 234 5.52 -3.61 -11.34
CA LYS A 234 6.72 -4.04 -10.61
C LYS A 234 6.50 -3.93 -9.11
N PHE A 235 7.20 -4.77 -8.37
CA PHE A 235 7.20 -4.74 -6.91
C PHE A 235 8.61 -5.01 -6.37
N LYS A 236 8.83 -4.60 -5.12
CA LYS A 236 10.00 -5.00 -4.32
C LYS A 236 9.52 -5.58 -3.01
N GLU A 237 10.25 -6.57 -2.53
CA GLU A 237 10.08 -7.13 -1.20
C GLU A 237 11.37 -6.93 -0.42
N THR A 238 11.27 -6.43 0.80
CA THR A 238 12.38 -6.47 1.77
C THR A 238 12.23 -7.77 2.54
N LEU A 239 13.07 -8.74 2.21
CA LEU A 239 13.00 -10.09 2.77
C LEU A 239 13.83 -10.20 4.05
N TYR A 240 13.21 -10.73 5.09
CA TYR A 240 13.86 -11.14 6.33
C TYR A 240 13.76 -12.66 6.44
N GLU A 241 14.90 -13.35 6.53
CA GLU A 241 14.93 -14.81 6.63
C GLU A 241 15.02 -15.26 8.09
N GLY A 242 14.12 -16.16 8.49
CA GLY A 242 14.05 -16.68 9.86
C GLY A 242 12.84 -16.14 10.62
N PHE A 243 12.18 -17.03 11.37
CA PHE A 243 11.00 -16.66 12.18
C PHE A 243 11.36 -15.65 13.28
N GLU A 244 12.57 -15.75 13.83
CA GLU A 244 13.16 -14.87 14.82
C GLU A 244 13.34 -13.42 14.33
N LYS A 245 13.31 -13.18 13.02
CA LYS A 245 13.39 -11.84 12.43
C LYS A 245 12.09 -11.06 12.44
N MET A 246 10.97 -11.67 12.86
CA MET A 246 9.67 -11.00 12.91
C MET A 246 9.71 -9.66 13.70
N PRO A 247 10.29 -9.57 14.92
CA PRO A 247 10.35 -8.31 15.65
C PRO A 247 11.21 -7.25 14.95
N GLU A 248 12.35 -7.64 14.38
CA GLU A 248 13.23 -6.76 13.63
C GLU A 248 12.51 -6.17 12.42
N ALA A 249 11.86 -7.02 11.61
CA ALA A 249 11.09 -6.60 10.45
C ALA A 249 9.93 -5.66 10.82
N PHE A 250 9.24 -5.93 11.94
CA PHE A 250 8.15 -5.09 12.42
C PHE A 250 8.62 -3.72 12.90
N VAL A 251 9.72 -3.66 13.65
CA VAL A 251 10.32 -2.38 14.08
C VAL A 251 10.86 -1.58 12.88
N GLY A 252 11.51 -2.26 11.93
CA GLY A 252 12.05 -1.65 10.73
C GLY A 252 10.99 -0.94 9.87
N LEU A 253 9.75 -1.43 9.88
CA LEU A 253 8.61 -0.77 9.23
C LEU A 253 8.41 0.66 9.73
N PHE A 254 8.41 0.87 11.04
CA PHE A 254 8.18 2.20 11.65
C PHE A 254 9.38 3.13 11.52
N LYS A 255 10.59 2.57 11.35
CA LYS A 255 11.79 3.33 11.01
C LYS A 255 11.88 3.68 9.53
N GLY A 256 11.01 3.09 8.70
CA GLY A 256 11.02 3.23 7.26
C GLY A 256 12.28 2.64 6.63
N GLU A 257 12.76 1.50 7.12
CA GLU A 257 13.95 0.80 6.61
C GLU A 257 13.63 0.03 5.32
N ASN A 258 12.43 -0.53 5.19
CA ASN A 258 12.04 -1.36 4.05
C ASN A 258 11.80 -0.53 2.77
N ILE A 259 12.16 -1.10 1.62
CA ILE A 259 11.72 -0.66 0.29
C ILE A 259 10.73 -1.69 -0.25
N GLY A 260 9.53 -1.24 -0.60
CA GLY A 260 8.43 -2.13 -0.95
C GLY A 260 7.90 -2.89 0.28
N LYS A 261 7.43 -4.12 0.06
CA LYS A 261 6.75 -4.92 1.09
C LYS A 261 7.76 -5.64 2.00
N ALA A 262 7.73 -5.39 3.30
CA ALA A 262 8.45 -6.23 4.26
C ALA A 262 7.79 -7.63 4.34
N ILE A 263 8.59 -8.67 4.11
CA ILE A 263 8.21 -10.09 4.15
C ILE A 263 9.17 -10.81 5.10
N VAL A 264 8.63 -11.65 5.97
CA VAL A 264 9.44 -12.56 6.80
C VAL A 264 9.22 -13.97 6.32
N LYS A 265 10.29 -14.62 5.85
CA LYS A 265 10.27 -16.04 5.51
C LYS A 265 10.46 -16.84 6.80
N ALA A 266 9.33 -17.20 7.41
CA ALA A 266 9.28 -17.91 8.68
C ALA A 266 9.77 -19.37 8.63
N SER A 267 9.76 -19.99 7.45
CA SER A 267 10.16 -21.38 7.29
C SER A 267 10.69 -21.65 5.88
N ASN A 268 11.42 -22.75 5.72
CA ASN A 268 11.95 -23.20 4.42
C ASN A 268 10.93 -24.04 3.63
N TYR A 269 9.64 -24.00 4.00
CA TYR A 269 8.62 -24.58 3.14
C TYR A 269 8.58 -23.79 1.81
N PRO A 270 8.66 -24.48 0.66
CA PRO A 270 8.63 -23.83 -0.65
C PRO A 270 7.29 -23.13 -0.89
#